data_AF-A0A0K6G8G1-F1
#
_entry.id   AF-A0A0K6G8G1-F1
#
_cell.length_a   1.000
_cell.length_b   1.000
_cell.length_c   1.000
_cell.angle_alpha   90.00
_cell.angle_beta   90.00
_cell.angle_gamma   90.00
#
_symmetry.space_group_name_H-M   'P 1'
#
loop_
_entity.id
_entity.type
_entity.pdbx_description
1 polymer ?
#
loop_
_entity_poly.entity_id
_entity_poly.type
_entity_poly.pdbx_seq_one_letter_code
_entity_poly.pdbx_strand_id
1 'polypeptide(L)'
;MADKGYPISKFLIWPFSNNDLTNNPQVALERKQWNKAFSSNRATVEHAFGLLKGRFSALRSMPGWDLSRMYRAIEALMIIHNICIDLRDDIHNIEQVNPVDEQAGNIGHLIARDQAKDADALRASGLVRQKQLVDFWAQARN
;
A
#
# COMPACT_ATOMS: atom_id res chain seq x y z
N MET A 1 -2.48 0.00 -3.30
CA MET A 1 -3.31 -0.18 -4.52
C MET A 1 -4.43 0.83 -4.46
N ALA A 2 -4.84 1.40 -5.59
CA ALA A 2 -6.10 2.12 -5.67
C ALA A 2 -7.18 1.13 -6.04
N ASP A 3 -8.30 1.19 -5.34
CA ASP A 3 -9.58 0.81 -5.93
C ASP A 3 -10.01 1.88 -6.95
N LYS A 4 -10.98 1.60 -7.82
CA LYS A 4 -11.55 2.55 -8.78
C LYS A 4 -11.98 3.88 -8.15
N GLY A 5 -12.22 3.91 -6.84
CA GLY A 5 -12.56 5.12 -6.07
C GLY A 5 -11.39 6.06 -5.74
N TYR A 6 -10.13 5.66 -5.96
CA TYR A 6 -8.98 6.53 -5.67
C TYR A 6 -8.43 7.22 -6.93
N PRO A 7 -8.16 8.54 -6.87
CA PRO A 7 -7.55 9.28 -7.97
C PRO A 7 -6.20 8.68 -8.40
N ILE A 8 -5.91 8.78 -9.69
CA ILE A 8 -4.64 8.31 -10.25
C ILE A 8 -3.50 9.14 -9.67
N SER A 9 -2.48 8.46 -9.13
CA SER A 9 -1.35 9.09 -8.45
C SER A 9 -0.01 8.47 -8.83
N LYS A 10 1.07 9.27 -8.88
CA LYS A 10 2.46 8.82 -9.10
C LYS A 10 2.97 7.85 -8.01
N PHE A 11 2.30 7.83 -6.87
CA PHE A 11 2.64 6.99 -5.73
C PHE A 11 1.91 5.65 -5.73
N LEU A 12 1.06 5.41 -6.73
CA LEU A 12 0.10 4.34 -6.69
C LEU A 12 0.25 3.43 -7.91
N ILE A 13 0.42 2.13 -7.63
CA ILE A 13 0.56 1.09 -8.65
C ILE A 13 -0.82 0.48 -8.88
N TRP A 14 -1.22 0.44 -10.16
CA TRP A 14 -2.46 -0.19 -10.59
C TRP A 14 -2.26 -1.67 -10.90
N PRO A 15 -3.18 -2.57 -10.51
CA PRO A 15 -3.21 -3.92 -11.03
C PRO A 15 -3.58 -3.93 -12.52
N PHE A 16 -3.17 -4.95 -13.26
CA PHE A 16 -3.64 -5.15 -14.62
C PHE A 16 -5.16 -5.37 -14.62
N SER A 17 -5.89 -4.64 -15.45
CA SER A 17 -7.34 -4.82 -15.60
C SER A 17 -7.64 -6.16 -16.25
N ASN A 18 -8.74 -6.80 -15.83
CA ASN A 18 -9.25 -8.01 -16.49
C ASN A 18 -9.62 -7.78 -17.97
N ASN A 19 -9.82 -6.53 -18.40
CA ASN A 19 -10.09 -6.17 -19.79
C ASN A 19 -8.82 -5.75 -20.56
N ASP A 20 -7.68 -5.61 -19.86
CA ASP A 20 -6.35 -5.36 -20.45
C ASP A 20 -5.66 -6.70 -20.73
N LEU A 21 -6.44 -7.71 -21.10
CA LEU A 21 -5.93 -9.00 -21.56
C LEU A 21 -5.55 -8.81 -23.03
N THR A 22 -4.28 -8.50 -23.26
CA THR A 22 -3.65 -8.65 -24.57
C THR A 22 -4.08 -9.96 -25.23
N ASN A 23 -4.30 -9.97 -26.55
CA ASN A 23 -4.66 -11.16 -27.33
C ASN A 23 -3.60 -12.30 -27.25
N ASN A 24 -2.45 -12.06 -26.62
CA ASN A 24 -1.44 -13.07 -26.33
C ASN A 24 -1.74 -13.79 -25.00
N PRO A 25 -2.06 -15.10 -25.02
CA PRO A 25 -2.38 -15.88 -23.82
C PRO A 25 -1.24 -15.95 -22.79
N GLN A 26 0.02 -15.93 -23.24
CA GLN A 26 1.19 -16.01 -22.38
C GLN A 26 1.34 -14.76 -21.51
N VAL A 27 1.23 -13.59 -22.15
CA VAL A 27 1.28 -12.28 -21.48
C VAL A 27 0.11 -12.12 -20.51
N ALA A 28 -1.08 -12.61 -20.89
CA ALA A 28 -2.25 -12.62 -20.00
C ALA A 28 -2.02 -13.47 -18.74
N LEU A 29 -1.38 -14.64 -18.86
CA LEU A 29 -1.05 -15.49 -17.72
C LEU A 29 -0.04 -14.82 -16.78
N GLU A 30 1.02 -14.23 -17.32
CA GLU A 30 2.06 -13.54 -16.55
C GLU A 30 1.47 -12.36 -15.75
N ARG A 31 0.61 -11.54 -16.38
CA ARG A 31 -0.11 -10.44 -15.71
C ARG A 31 -0.98 -10.94 -14.56
N LYS A 32 -1.69 -12.07 -14.72
CA LYS A 32 -2.49 -12.68 -13.66
C LYS A 32 -1.62 -13.15 -12.48
N GLN A 33 -0.50 -13.80 -12.77
CA GLN A 33 0.43 -14.24 -11.72
C GLN A 33 1.03 -13.05 -10.97
N TRP A 34 1.41 -11.99 -11.69
CA TRP A 34 1.90 -10.75 -11.09
C TRP A 34 0.83 -10.09 -10.22
N ASN A 35 -0.41 -9.94 -10.70
CA ASN A 35 -1.53 -9.40 -9.91
C ASN A 35 -1.77 -10.21 -8.62
N LYS A 36 -1.64 -11.55 -8.67
CA LYS A 36 -1.75 -12.43 -7.51
C LYS A 36 -0.62 -12.18 -6.51
N ALA A 37 0.63 -12.17 -6.96
CA ALA A 37 1.78 -11.87 -6.11
C ALA A 37 1.70 -10.46 -5.50
N PHE A 38 1.32 -9.48 -6.31
CA PHE A 38 1.18 -8.10 -5.88
C PHE A 38 0.05 -7.92 -4.86
N SER A 39 -1.09 -8.59 -5.05
CA SER A 39 -2.18 -8.64 -4.06
C SER A 39 -1.76 -9.33 -2.77
N SER A 40 -1.00 -10.44 -2.86
CA SER A 40 -0.50 -11.16 -1.69
C SER A 40 0.43 -10.29 -0.84
N ASN A 41 1.41 -9.63 -1.48
CA ASN A 41 2.33 -8.72 -0.79
C ASN A 41 1.58 -7.57 -0.12
N ARG A 42 0.55 -7.04 -0.78
CA ARG A 42 -0.31 -6.01 -0.18
C ARG A 42 -1.01 -6.53 1.07
N ALA A 43 -1.62 -7.71 1.03
CA ALA A 43 -2.30 -8.29 2.17
C ALA A 43 -1.34 -8.45 3.36
N THR A 44 -0.09 -8.85 3.12
CA THR A 44 0.95 -8.91 4.16
C THR A 44 1.25 -7.54 4.76
N VAL A 45 1.42 -6.50 3.92
CA VAL A 45 1.67 -5.12 4.39
C VAL A 45 0.49 -4.56 5.17
N GLU A 46 -0.74 -4.73 4.66
CA GLU A 46 -1.97 -4.31 5.32
C GLU A 46 -2.12 -5.00 6.68
N HIS A 47 -1.85 -6.30 6.75
CA HIS A 47 -1.88 -7.05 7.99
C HIS A 47 -0.83 -6.55 8.99
N ALA A 48 0.42 -6.32 8.55
CA ALA A 48 1.48 -5.79 9.42
C ALA A 48 1.12 -4.42 10.00
N PHE A 49 0.58 -3.50 9.18
CA PHE A 49 0.11 -2.20 9.67
C PHE A 49 -1.14 -2.31 10.55
N GLY A 50 -2.01 -3.28 10.30
CA GLY A 50 -3.14 -3.59 11.19
C GLY A 50 -2.67 -4.00 12.59
N LEU A 51 -1.69 -4.91 12.66
CA LEU A 51 -1.06 -5.32 13.92
C LEU A 51 -0.32 -4.18 14.61
N LEU A 52 0.40 -3.34 13.85
CA LEU A 52 1.09 -2.17 14.39
C LEU A 52 0.11 -1.18 15.03
N LYS A 53 -0.97 -0.84 14.32
CA LYS A 53 -2.05 0.02 14.82
C LYS A 53 -2.78 -0.58 16.02
N GLY A 54 -2.97 -1.90 16.04
CA GLY A 54 -3.58 -2.62 17.17
C GLY A 54 -2.69 -2.59 18.42
N ARG A 55 -1.39 -2.90 18.25
CA ARG A 55 -0.42 -2.95 19.36
C ARG A 55 -0.15 -1.57 19.96
N PHE A 56 -0.06 -0.52 19.14
CA PHE A 56 0.34 0.81 19.60
C PHE A 56 -0.80 1.82 19.47
N SER A 57 -1.61 1.94 20.54
CA SER A 57 -2.69 2.94 20.64
C SER A 57 -2.20 4.39 20.49
N ALA A 58 -0.91 4.65 20.74
CA ALA A 58 -0.25 5.94 20.51
C ALA A 58 -0.37 6.44 19.06
N LEU A 59 -0.59 5.55 18.08
CA LEU A 59 -0.85 5.95 16.69
C LEU A 59 -2.17 6.72 16.53
N ARG A 60 -3.15 6.50 17.43
CA ARG A 60 -4.44 7.21 17.42
C ARG A 60 -4.35 8.63 17.99
N SER A 61 -3.34 8.92 18.81
CA SER A 61 -3.13 10.23 19.43
C SER A 61 -2.15 11.13 18.66
N MET A 62 -1.73 10.71 17.45
CA MET A 62 -0.89 11.50 16.56
C MET A 62 -1.55 12.70 15.86
N PRO A 63 -2.89 12.79 15.67
CA PRO A 63 -3.48 13.99 15.07
C PRO A 63 -3.04 15.26 15.82
N GLY A 64 -2.51 16.24 15.09
CA GLY A 64 -1.96 17.49 15.63
C GLY A 64 -0.45 17.48 15.91
N TRP A 65 0.25 16.36 15.70
CA TRP A 65 1.70 16.31 15.77
C TRP A 65 2.31 16.90 14.51
N ASP A 66 3.52 17.45 14.63
CA ASP A 66 4.31 17.83 13.47
C ASP A 66 4.73 16.59 12.67
N LEU A 67 4.83 16.75 11.34
CA LEU A 67 5.07 15.65 10.43
C LEU A 67 6.42 14.95 10.69
N SER A 68 7.45 15.71 11.08
CA SER A 68 8.78 15.16 11.40
C SER A 68 8.73 14.25 12.61
N ARG A 69 8.03 14.67 13.66
CA ARG A 69 7.80 13.88 14.88
C ARG A 69 6.95 12.65 14.60
N MET A 70 5.91 12.77 13.76
CA MET A 70 5.11 11.61 13.34
C MET A 70 5.99 10.56 12.66
N TYR A 71 6.84 10.97 11.70
CA TYR A 71 7.73 10.04 11.01
C TYR A 71 8.69 9.32 11.97
N ARG A 72 9.35 10.06 12.86
CA ARG A 72 10.27 9.48 13.87
C ARG A 72 9.55 8.51 14.81
N ALA A 73 8.33 8.86 15.23
CA ALA A 73 7.53 7.99 16.08
C ALA A 73 7.11 6.71 15.37
N ILE A 74 6.61 6.80 14.13
CA ILE A 74 6.24 5.64 13.32
C ILE A 74 7.45 4.74 13.08
N GLU A 75 8.61 5.31 12.74
CA GLU A 75 9.86 4.56 12.55
C GLU A 75 10.26 3.80 13.82
N ALA A 76 10.29 4.47 14.97
CA ALA A 76 10.59 3.84 16.24
C ALA A 76 9.60 2.71 16.59
N LEU A 77 8.30 2.92 16.33
CA LEU A 77 7.26 1.91 16.57
C LEU A 77 7.43 0.68 15.66
N MET A 78 7.86 0.86 14.40
CA MET A 78 8.16 -0.26 13.51
C MET A 78 9.35 -1.09 14.01
N ILE A 79 10.40 -0.43 14.51
CA ILE A 79 11.56 -1.12 15.09
C ILE A 79 11.13 -1.94 16.32
N ILE A 80 10.38 -1.33 17.24
CA ILE A 80 9.87 -2.01 18.44
C ILE A 80 8.93 -3.16 18.05
N HIS A 81 8.08 -2.97 17.03
CA HIS A 81 7.21 -4.01 16.53
C HIS A 81 7.98 -5.26 16.10
N ASN A 82 9.07 -5.08 15.35
CA ASN A 82 9.93 -6.16 14.89
C ASN A 82 10.62 -6.86 16.06
N ILE A 83 11.14 -6.10 17.03
CA ILE A 83 11.73 -6.67 18.25
C ILE A 83 10.72 -7.56 18.99
N CYS A 84 9.49 -7.08 19.17
CA CYS A 84 8.44 -7.88 19.81
C CYS A 84 8.07 -9.13 18.99
N ILE A 85 8.11 -9.09 17.65
CA ILE A 85 7.94 -10.30 16.82
C ILE A 85 9.06 -11.29 17.09
N ASP A 86 10.32 -10.84 17.10
CA ASP A 86 11.49 -11.69 17.34
C ASP A 86 11.45 -12.34 18.73
N LEU A 87 10.95 -11.60 19.72
CA LEU A 87 10.75 -12.08 21.09
C LEU A 87 9.52 -13.00 21.26
N ARG A 88 8.75 -13.25 20.19
CA ARG A 88 7.49 -14.01 20.23
C ARG A 88 6.48 -13.43 21.23
N ASP A 89 6.45 -12.12 21.34
CA ASP A 89 5.48 -11.37 22.15
C ASP A 89 4.13 -11.33 21.41
N ASP A 90 3.30 -12.34 21.66
CA ASP A 90 2.05 -12.57 20.92
C ASP A 90 1.00 -11.46 21.16
N ILE A 91 0.72 -10.69 20.10
CA ILE A 91 -0.37 -9.68 20.03
C ILE A 91 -1.76 -10.32 19.98
N HIS A 92 -1.89 -11.63 19.83
CA HIS A 92 -3.12 -12.29 19.39
C HIS A 92 -4.35 -12.09 20.30
N ASN A 93 -4.22 -11.44 21.45
CA ASN A 93 -5.31 -11.01 22.34
C ASN A 93 -5.68 -9.52 22.26
N ILE A 94 -5.01 -8.71 21.45
CA ILE A 94 -5.42 -7.32 21.23
C ILE A 94 -6.49 -7.37 20.14
N GLU A 95 -7.75 -7.16 20.51
CA GLU A 95 -8.86 -7.05 19.56
C GLU A 95 -8.41 -6.21 18.37
N GLN A 96 -8.48 -6.77 17.16
CA GLN A 96 -8.31 -6.01 15.94
C GLN A 96 -9.44 -4.99 15.90
N VAL A 97 -9.22 -3.82 16.50
CA VAL A 97 -10.14 -2.70 16.40
C VAL A 97 -10.09 -2.30 14.94
N ASN A 98 -11.09 -2.73 14.17
CA ASN A 98 -11.35 -2.25 12.83
C ASN A 98 -11.46 -0.72 12.93
N PRO A 99 -10.48 0.04 12.43
CA PRO A 99 -10.64 1.46 12.41
C PRO A 99 -11.72 1.74 11.38
N VAL A 100 -12.83 2.33 11.81
CA VAL A 100 -13.62 3.16 10.90
C VAL A 100 -12.72 4.37 10.62
N ASP A 101 -11.79 4.22 9.67
CA ASP A 101 -10.83 5.26 9.26
C ASP A 101 -11.61 6.36 8.51
N GLU A 102 -12.43 7.14 9.23
CA GLU A 102 -13.21 8.28 8.70
C GLU A 102 -12.28 9.38 8.14
N GLN A 103 -10.99 9.34 8.49
CA GLN A 103 -9.96 10.30 8.11
C GLN A 103 -9.24 9.96 6.80
N ALA A 104 -9.39 8.74 6.26
CA ALA A 104 -8.78 8.36 4.98
C ALA A 104 -9.29 9.23 3.81
N GLY A 105 -10.55 9.70 3.91
CA GLY A 105 -11.16 10.59 2.92
C GLY A 105 -10.44 11.94 2.77
N ASN A 106 -9.88 12.47 3.86
CA ASN A 106 -9.23 13.79 3.87
C ASN A 106 -7.86 13.78 3.18
N ILE A 107 -7.05 12.73 3.35
CA ILE A 107 -5.76 12.59 2.67
C ILE A 107 -5.98 12.38 1.16
N GLY A 108 -6.99 11.59 0.79
CA GLY A 108 -7.37 11.38 -0.61
C GLY A 108 -7.72 12.69 -1.32
N HIS A 109 -8.47 13.58 -0.67
CA HIS A 109 -8.86 14.88 -1.23
C HIS A 109 -7.66 15.84 -1.42
N LEU A 110 -6.71 15.87 -0.48
CA LEU A 110 -5.51 16.71 -0.55
C LEU A 110 -4.57 16.28 -1.69
N ILE A 111 -4.36 14.97 -1.86
CA ILE A 111 -3.56 14.41 -2.96
C ILE A 111 -4.27 14.65 -4.31
N ALA A 112 -5.59 14.48 -4.38
CA ALA A 112 -6.38 14.70 -5.59
C ALA A 112 -6.29 16.14 -6.10
N ARG A 113 -6.36 17.12 -5.19
CA ARG A 113 -6.39 18.55 -5.51
C ARG A 113 -5.06 19.03 -6.13
N ASP A 114 -3.94 18.44 -5.74
CA ASP A 114 -2.61 18.72 -6.31
C ASP A 114 -2.41 18.01 -7.66
N GLN A 115 -3.05 16.85 -7.86
CA GLN A 115 -2.82 15.95 -9.00
C GLN A 115 -3.82 16.10 -10.16
N ALA A 116 -4.94 16.81 -9.96
CA ALA A 116 -5.99 16.99 -10.98
C ALA A 116 -5.52 17.75 -12.24
N LYS A 117 -4.38 18.46 -12.19
CA LYS A 117 -3.88 19.24 -13.33
C LYS A 117 -3.17 18.40 -14.39
N ASP A 118 -2.82 17.13 -14.12
CA ASP A 118 -1.95 16.34 -14.99
C ASP A 118 -2.26 14.83 -14.98
N ALA A 119 -3.56 14.49 -14.96
CA ALA A 119 -4.04 13.12 -14.77
C ALA A 119 -3.50 12.11 -15.80
N ASP A 120 -3.29 12.54 -17.05
CA ASP A 120 -2.74 11.69 -18.11
C ASP A 120 -1.25 11.40 -17.91
N ALA A 121 -0.46 12.39 -17.51
CA ALA A 121 0.95 12.18 -17.16
C ALA A 121 1.09 11.29 -15.91
N LEU A 122 0.21 11.45 -14.93
CA LEU A 122 0.14 10.59 -13.74
C LEU A 122 -0.18 9.14 -14.13
N ARG A 123 -1.15 8.93 -15.03
CA ARG A 123 -1.48 7.61 -15.55
C ARG A 123 -0.32 6.98 -16.29
N ALA A 124 0.35 7.74 -17.16
CA ALA A 124 1.55 7.30 -17.86
C ALA A 124 2.67 6.89 -16.88
N SER A 125 2.90 7.68 -15.83
CA SER A 125 3.91 7.37 -14.80
C SER A 125 3.59 6.08 -14.02
N GLY A 126 2.31 5.86 -13.70
CA GLY A 126 1.84 4.64 -13.04
C GLY A 126 2.06 3.40 -13.91
N LEU A 127 1.79 3.50 -15.22
CA LEU A 127 2.02 2.42 -16.19
C LEU A 127 3.51 2.12 -16.38
N VAL A 128 4.36 3.16 -16.46
CA VAL A 128 5.82 2.98 -16.54
C VAL A 128 6.33 2.22 -15.32
N ARG A 129 5.87 2.61 -14.13
CA ARG A 129 6.29 1.96 -12.88
C ARG A 129 5.78 0.53 -12.78
N GLN A 130 4.55 0.28 -13.21
CA GLN A 130 3.99 -1.07 -13.31
C GLN A 130 4.87 -1.96 -14.21
N LYS A 131 5.27 -1.47 -15.40
CA LYS A 131 6.16 -2.20 -16.31
C LYS A 131 7.51 -2.52 -15.66
N GLN A 132 8.16 -1.53 -15.06
CA GLN A 132 9.44 -1.73 -14.35
C GLN A 132 9.35 -2.79 -13.25
N LEU A 133 8.24 -2.80 -12.49
CA LEU A 133 8.03 -3.77 -11.42
C LEU A 133 7.73 -5.18 -11.94
N VAL A 134 7.07 -5.30 -13.09
CA VAL A 134 6.87 -6.59 -13.76
C VAL A 134 8.20 -7.13 -14.27
N ASP A 135 9.01 -6.28 -14.92
CA ASP A 135 10.34 -6.66 -15.43
C ASP A 135 11.25 -7.10 -14.27
N PHE A 136 11.29 -6.34 -13.17
CA PHE A 136 12.02 -6.70 -11.96
C PHE A 136 11.52 -8.02 -11.35
N TRP A 137 10.20 -8.21 -11.24
CA TRP A 137 9.61 -9.43 -10.70
C TRP A 137 9.85 -10.66 -11.59
N ALA A 138 9.93 -10.47 -12.91
CA ALA A 138 10.28 -11.54 -13.84
C ALA A 138 11.76 -11.96 -13.68
N GLN A 139 12.67 -11.00 -13.50
CA GLN A 139 14.09 -11.27 -13.26
C GLN A 139 14.33 -12.01 -11.93
N ALA A 140 13.58 -11.67 -10.88
CA ALA A 140 13.72 -12.30 -9.56
C ALA A 140 13.17 -13.74 -9.46
N ARG A 141 12.53 -14.27 -10.52
CA ARG A 141 12.00 -15.64 -10.58
C ARG A 141 12.86 -16.61 -11.42
N ASN A 142 13.88 -16.11 -12.13
CA ASN A 142 14.91 -16.92 -12.80
C ASN A 142 16.10 -17.12 -11.87
#